data_AF-A0A8T5PY13-F1
#
_entry.id   AF-A0A8T5PY13-F1
#
_cell.length_a   1.000
_cell.length_b   1.000
_cell.length_c   1.000
_cell.angle_alpha   90.00
_cell.angle_beta   90.00
_cell.angle_gamma   90.00
#
_symmetry.space_group_name_H-M   'P 1'
#
loop_
_entity.id
_entity.type
_entity.pdbx_description
1 polymer ?
#
loop_
_entity_poly.entity_id
_entity_poly.type
_entity_poly.pdbx_seq_one_letter_code
_entity_poly.pdbx_strand_id
1 'polypeptide(L)' 'MNNSRTVQRQLCKNCYGILIPSLNCRVRTKEGRLIIYCLDCKKYTRIGFN' A
#
# COMPACT_ATOMS: atom_id res chain seq x y z
N MET A 1 -5.21 21.07 -6.33
CA MET A 1 -4.30 19.90 -6.35
C MET A 1 -5.13 18.65 -6.07
N ASN A 2 -5.19 17.75 -7.05
CA ASN A 2 -6.19 16.70 -7.15
C ASN A 2 -6.05 15.65 -6.03
N ASN A 3 -7.07 15.59 -5.16
CA ASN A 3 -7.25 14.59 -4.12
C ASN A 3 -7.64 13.23 -4.74
N SER A 4 -6.72 12.63 -5.50
CA SER A 4 -6.92 11.31 -6.07
C SER A 4 -6.51 10.27 -5.03
N ARG A 5 -7.49 9.78 -4.26
CA ARG A 5 -7.36 8.71 -3.24
C ARG A 5 -6.64 7.45 -3.77
N THR A 6 -6.59 7.29 -5.08
CA THR A 6 -5.92 6.21 -5.80
C THR A 6 -4.40 6.33 -5.74
N VAL A 7 -3.86 7.55 -5.91
CA VAL A 7 -2.40 7.79 -5.95
C VAL A 7 -1.77 7.58 -4.58
N GLN A 8 -2.46 7.98 -3.49
CA GLN A 8 -1.97 7.76 -2.13
C GLN A 8 -1.78 6.27 -1.77
N ARG A 9 -2.50 5.35 -2.43
CA ARG A 9 -2.39 3.91 -2.16
C ARG A 9 -1.25 3.24 -2.93
N GLN A 10 -0.69 3.94 -3.91
CA GLN A 10 0.44 3.48 -4.72
C GLN A 10 1.79 3.91 -4.14
N LEU A 11 1.82 4.58 -2.99
CA LEU A 11 3.05 5.01 -2.33
C LEU A 11 3.19 4.37 -0.95
N CYS A 12 4.41 3.96 -0.62
CA CYS A 12 4.73 3.54 0.73
C CYS A 12 4.67 4.74 1.68
N LYS A 13 3.89 4.64 2.76
CA LYS A 13 3.78 5.72 3.75
C LYS A 13 5.06 5.96 4.57
N ASN A 14 6.05 5.06 4.46
CA ASN A 14 7.27 5.11 5.26
C ASN A 14 8.49 5.54 4.43
N CYS A 15 8.73 4.90 3.29
CA CYS A 15 9.86 5.25 2.41
C CYS A 15 9.46 6.09 1.20
N TYR A 16 8.17 6.38 1.02
CA TYR A 16 7.61 7.11 -0.13
C TYR A 16 7.91 6.51 -1.51
N GLY A 17 8.44 5.28 -1.56
CA GLY A 17 8.63 4.52 -2.79
C GLY A 17 7.31 4.12 -3.43
N ILE A 18 7.29 4.03 -4.76
CA ILE A 18 6.15 3.54 -5.53
C ILE A 18 5.96 2.05 -5.25
N LEU A 19 4.74 1.66 -4.91
CA LEU A 19 4.34 0.28 -4.63
C LEU A 19 3.76 -0.33 -5.92
N ILE A 20 4.52 -1.25 -6.51
CA ILE A 20 4.16 -2.00 -7.71
C ILE A 20 3.90 -3.46 -7.28
N PRO A 21 2.64 -3.93 -7.35
CA PRO A 21 2.31 -5.31 -7.02
C PRO A 21 3.15 -6.29 -7.84
N SER A 22 3.56 -7.40 -7.20
CA SER A 22 4.41 -8.45 -7.79
C SER A 22 5.87 -8.06 -8.05
N LEU A 23 6.23 -6.77 -7.97
CA LEU A 23 7.61 -6.31 -8.09
C LEU A 23 8.22 -6.00 -6.71
N ASN A 24 7.72 -4.97 -6.04
CA ASN A 24 8.29 -4.48 -4.78
C ASN A 24 7.26 -4.33 -3.65
N CYS A 25 6.04 -4.83 -3.85
CA CYS A 25 5.07 -4.95 -2.78
C CYS A 25 4.23 -6.23 -2.86
N ARG A 26 3.79 -6.71 -1.70
CA ARG A 26 2.87 -7.82 -1.53
C ARG A 26 1.53 -7.29 -1.03
N VAL A 27 0.47 -7.56 -1.78
CA VAL A 27 -0.90 -7.15 -1.44
C VAL A 27 -1.69 -8.38 -1.00
N ARG A 28 -2.39 -8.28 0.13
CA ARG A 28 -3.24 -9.33 0.69
C ARG A 28 -4.53 -8.72 1.23
N THR A 29 -5.62 -9.48 1.17
CA THR A 29 -6.87 -9.14 1.84
C THR A 29 -7.06 -10.07 3.05
N LYS A 30 -7.44 -9.50 4.19
CA LYS A 30 -7.76 -10.27 5.41
C LYS A 30 -8.74 -9.47 6.26
N GLU A 31 -9.83 -10.11 6.71
CA GLU A 31 -10.80 -9.54 7.67
C GLU A 31 -11.26 -8.11 7.31
N GLY A 32 -11.75 -7.90 6.09
CA GLY A 32 -12.26 -6.58 5.64
C GLY A 32 -11.19 -5.50 5.47
N ARG A 33 -9.90 -5.90 5.41
CA ARG A 33 -8.77 -4.99 5.27
C ARG A 33 -7.86 -5.37 4.12
N LEU A 34 -7.33 -4.36 3.44
CA LEU A 34 -6.26 -4.47 2.48
C LEU A 34 -4.92 -4.28 3.21
N ILE A 35 -4.08 -5.29 3.16
CA ILE A 35 -2.75 -5.30 3.78
C ILE A 35 -1.73 -5.23 2.65
N ILE A 36 -0.95 -4.14 2.63
CA ILE A 36 0.14 -3.94 1.68
C ILE A 36 1.46 -4.00 2.44
N TYR A 37 2.36 -4.88 2.01
CA TYR A 37 3.70 -5.03 2.57
C TYR A 37 4.73 -4.53 1.55
N CYS A 38 5.49 -3.51 1.91
CA CYS A 38 6.58 -2.98 1.09
C CYS A 38 7.81 -3.87 1.23
N LEU A 39 8.34 -4.38 0.11
CA LEU A 39 9.53 -5.24 0.12
C LEU A 39 10.81 -4.43 0.36
N ASP A 40 10.81 -3.15 0.01
CA ASP A 40 11.98 -2.27 0.16
C ASP A 40 12.23 -1.88 1.63
N CYS A 41 11.19 -1.38 2.32
CA CYS A 41 11.33 -0.90 3.71
C CYS A 41 10.74 -1.84 4.77
N LYS A 42 10.13 -2.95 4.35
CA LYS A 42 9.55 -3.99 5.23
C LYS A 42 8.45 -3.49 6.17
N LYS A 43 7.78 -2.38 5.84
CA LYS A 43 6.65 -1.83 6.60
C LYS A 43 5.31 -2.28 6.00
N TYR A 44 4.32 -2.38 6.87
CA TYR A 44 2.94 -2.73 6.53
C TYR A 44 2.05 -1.50 6.49
N THR A 45 1.25 -1.39 5.43
CA THR A 45 0.11 -0.47 5.33
C THR A 45 -1.18 -1.28 5.42
N ARG A 46 -2.14 -0.82 6.23
CA ARG A 46 -3.45 -1.46 6.38
C ARG A 46 -4.54 -0.45 6.06
N ILE A 47 -5.47 -0.83 5.19
CA ILE A 47 -6.58 0.03 4.76
C ILE A 47 -7.87 -0.75 4.96
N GLY A 48 -8.75 -0.26 5.84
CA GLY A 48 -10.10 -0.80 5.98
C GLY A 48 -10.98 -0.41 4.79
N PHE A 49 -11.86 -1.31 4.38
CA PHE A 49 -12.88 -1.05 3.36
C PHE A 49 -14.29 -1.46 3.83
N ASN A 50 -14.49 -1.45 5.15
CA ASN A 50 -15.79 -1.66 5.81
C ASN A 50 -16.63 -0.38 5.83
#